data_AF-A0A915NTK8-F1
#
_entry.id   AF-A0A915NTK8-F1
#
_cell.length_a   1.000
_cell.length_b   1.000
_cell.length_c   1.000
_cell.angle_alpha   90.00
_cell.angle_beta   90.00
_cell.angle_gamma   90.00
#
_symmetry.space_group_name_H-M   'P 1'
#
loop_
_entity.id
_entity.type
_entity.pdbx_description
1 polymer ?
#
loop_
_entity_poly.entity_id
_entity_poly.type
_entity_poly.pdbx_seq_one_letter_code
_entity_poly.pdbx_strand_id
1 'polypeptide(L)'
;MSTIPKYFGKFKGEDVLECQLISKTGVCIKILNYGAIIRDWQIPLLNGNKRCVVLGFDNIEDYIEYSPFFGAIVGRVANRIGGAKFVLEGKEYLLDKNEGLNHLHGGRTTFGKRLWKMTQISENSVQLNIFSSEEESGYPGNLNVKVIYKLVDNLLEIVSGGIKRGNFGIN
;
A
#
# COMPACT_ATOMS: atom_id res chain seq x y z
N MET A 1 -25.00 2.17 0.66
CA MET A 1 -23.98 2.46 1.70
C MET A 1 -23.06 3.57 1.20
N SER A 2 -22.33 4.26 2.09
CA SER A 2 -21.53 5.43 1.72
C SER A 2 -20.19 5.03 1.09
N THR A 3 -19.88 5.58 -0.08
CA THR A 3 -18.55 5.50 -0.71
C THR A 3 -17.56 6.53 -0.16
N ILE A 4 -17.97 7.30 0.85
CA ILE A 4 -17.13 8.32 1.49
C ILE A 4 -16.20 7.64 2.50
N PRO A 5 -14.88 7.77 2.36
CA PRO A 5 -13.93 7.27 3.34
C PRO A 5 -14.17 7.88 4.72
N LYS A 6 -13.98 7.07 5.76
CA LYS A 6 -14.09 7.49 7.16
C LYS A 6 -12.72 7.87 7.69
N TYR A 7 -12.67 8.88 8.56
CA TYR A 7 -11.46 9.20 9.31
C TYR A 7 -11.06 8.02 10.21
N PHE A 8 -9.78 7.66 10.19
CA PHE A 8 -9.20 6.56 10.97
C PHE A 8 -8.11 7.04 11.95
N GLY A 9 -7.49 8.19 11.69
CA GLY A 9 -6.43 8.74 12.54
C GLY A 9 -5.60 9.78 11.81
N LYS A 10 -4.43 10.14 12.36
CA LYS A 10 -3.50 11.07 11.71
C LYS A 10 -2.11 10.45 11.57
N PHE A 11 -1.47 10.75 10.45
CA PHE A 11 -0.06 10.45 10.22
C PHE A 11 0.64 11.72 9.77
N LYS A 12 1.61 12.19 10.55
CA LYS A 12 2.38 13.42 10.28
C LYS A 12 1.50 14.66 10.02
N GLY A 13 0.38 14.76 10.73
CA GLY A 13 -0.57 15.88 10.61
C GLY A 13 -1.63 15.72 9.51
N GLU A 14 -1.47 14.75 8.62
CA GLU A 14 -2.41 14.43 7.54
C GLU A 14 -3.39 13.32 7.97
N ASP A 15 -4.62 13.39 7.45
CA ASP A 15 -5.67 12.44 7.79
C ASP A 15 -5.44 11.07 7.14
N VAL A 16 -5.56 10.04 7.95
CA VAL A 16 -5.64 8.64 7.53
C VAL A 16 -7.11 8.30 7.37
N LEU A 17 -7.45 7.74 6.21
CA LEU A 17 -8.80 7.44 5.81
C LEU A 17 -8.98 5.94 5.59
N GLU A 18 -10.12 5.41 6.01
CA GLU A 18 -10.57 4.03 5.79
C GLU A 18 -11.71 4.01 4.77
N CYS A 19 -11.54 3.23 3.71
CA CYS A 19 -12.59 2.89 2.74
C CYS A 19 -13.09 1.47 3.02
N GLN A 20 -14.39 1.22 2.79
CA GLN A 20 -14.99 -0.11 2.93
C GLN A 20 -15.48 -0.61 1.58
N LEU A 21 -15.02 -1.80 1.18
CA LEU A 21 -15.50 -2.52 0.02
C LEU A 21 -16.46 -3.62 0.48
N ILE A 22 -17.64 -3.66 -0.10
CA ILE A 22 -18.69 -4.62 0.28
C ILE A 22 -19.15 -5.37 -0.96
N SER A 23 -19.21 -6.69 -0.84
CA SER A 23 -19.72 -7.55 -1.91
C SER A 23 -21.20 -7.86 -1.72
N LYS A 24 -21.82 -8.40 -2.78
CA LYS A 24 -23.20 -8.91 -2.73
C LYS A 24 -23.37 -10.09 -1.77
N THR A 25 -22.30 -10.81 -1.44
CA THR A 25 -22.32 -11.93 -0.49
C THR A 25 -22.21 -11.45 0.96
N GLY A 26 -22.01 -10.15 1.20
CA GLY A 26 -21.89 -9.56 2.54
C GLY A 26 -20.46 -9.52 3.09
N VAL A 27 -19.47 -10.00 2.31
CA VAL A 27 -18.04 -9.82 2.61
C VAL A 27 -17.72 -8.33 2.64
N CYS A 28 -16.97 -7.91 3.65
CA CYS A 28 -16.54 -6.52 3.83
C CYS A 28 -15.02 -6.46 4.00
N ILE A 29 -14.36 -5.61 3.24
CA ILE A 29 -12.91 -5.39 3.33
C ILE A 29 -12.67 -3.92 3.59
N LYS A 30 -11.87 -3.61 4.62
CA LYS A 30 -11.52 -2.24 4.99
C LYS A 30 -10.10 -1.94 4.56
N ILE A 31 -9.93 -0.83 3.85
CA ILE A 31 -8.66 -0.42 3.25
C ILE A 31 -8.27 0.96 3.76
N LEU A 32 -7.05 1.09 4.28
CA LEU A 32 -6.50 2.38 4.68
C LEU A 32 -5.76 3.05 3.52
N ASN A 33 -5.79 4.38 3.48
CA ASN A 33 -4.91 5.14 2.58
C ASN A 33 -3.44 5.11 3.05
N TYR A 34 -3.18 4.85 4.33
CA TYR A 34 -1.84 4.57 4.82
C TYR A 34 -1.39 3.18 4.38
N GLY A 35 -0.25 3.11 3.69
CA GLY A 35 0.33 1.87 3.17
C GLY A 35 -0.50 1.10 2.15
N ALA A 36 -1.65 1.66 1.72
CA ALA A 36 -2.71 0.93 1.02
C ALA A 36 -3.09 -0.37 1.75
N ILE A 37 -3.19 -0.31 3.09
CA ILE A 37 -3.33 -1.49 3.95
C ILE A 37 -4.71 -2.13 3.84
N ILE A 38 -4.77 -3.44 3.66
CA ILE A 38 -5.95 -4.25 4.02
C ILE A 38 -5.98 -4.40 5.54
N ARG A 39 -6.83 -3.62 6.22
CA ARG A 39 -6.89 -3.55 7.69
C ARG A 39 -7.83 -4.60 8.30
N ASP A 40 -8.92 -4.91 7.61
CA ASP A 40 -9.95 -5.85 8.08
C ASP A 40 -10.57 -6.58 6.88
N TRP A 41 -10.85 -7.87 7.03
CA TRP A 41 -11.51 -8.69 6.03
C TRP A 41 -12.53 -9.57 6.73
N GLN A 42 -13.79 -9.16 6.65
CA GLN A 42 -14.90 -9.76 7.37
C GLN A 42 -15.69 -10.71 6.46
N ILE A 43 -15.76 -11.98 6.84
CA ILE A 43 -16.54 -13.02 6.17
C ILE A 43 -17.84 -13.30 6.96
N PRO A 44 -19.02 -13.25 6.32
CA PRO A 44 -20.28 -13.69 6.93
C PRO A 44 -20.27 -15.18 7.27
N LEU A 45 -20.81 -15.52 8.43
CA LEU A 45 -20.98 -16.88 8.93
C LEU A 45 -22.45 -17.31 8.83
N LEU A 46 -22.69 -18.62 8.86
CA LEU A 46 -24.06 -19.19 8.80
C LEU A 46 -24.98 -18.72 9.94
N ASN A 47 -24.41 -18.34 11.09
CA ASN A 47 -25.15 -17.84 12.24
C ASN A 47 -25.44 -16.33 12.18
N GLY A 48 -25.17 -15.67 11.05
CA GLY A 48 -25.38 -14.23 10.84
C GLY A 48 -24.26 -13.33 11.37
N ASN A 49 -23.29 -13.87 12.12
CA ASN A 49 -22.12 -13.11 12.57
C ASN A 49 -21.09 -12.93 11.44
N LYS A 50 -20.12 -12.03 11.64
CA LYS A 50 -18.96 -11.88 10.77
C LYS A 50 -17.67 -12.24 11.50
N ARG A 51 -16.69 -12.78 10.78
CA ARG A 51 -15.35 -13.07 11.31
C ARG A 51 -14.28 -12.36 10.49
N CYS A 52 -13.38 -11.65 11.17
CA CYS A 52 -12.16 -11.14 10.55
C CYS A 52 -11.17 -12.29 10.29
N VAL A 53 -10.58 -12.33 9.09
CA VAL A 53 -9.63 -13.38 8.67
C VAL A 53 -8.21 -12.87 8.41
N VAL A 54 -7.93 -11.61 8.72
CA VAL A 54 -6.60 -10.99 8.59
C VAL A 54 -6.16 -10.40 9.93
N LEU A 55 -4.85 -10.26 10.12
CA LEU A 55 -4.30 -9.50 11.24
C LEU A 55 -4.36 -8.00 10.90
N GLY A 56 -4.67 -7.19 11.88
CA GLY A 56 -4.71 -5.74 11.76
C GLY A 56 -4.91 -5.08 13.12
N PHE A 57 -4.76 -3.76 13.15
CA PHE A 57 -5.00 -2.95 14.35
C PHE A 57 -6.23 -2.07 14.20
N ASP A 58 -6.69 -1.55 15.34
CA ASP A 58 -7.86 -0.67 15.43
C ASP A 58 -7.50 0.83 15.32
N ASN A 59 -6.22 1.18 15.50
CA ASN A 59 -5.71 2.55 15.45
C ASN A 59 -4.49 2.65 14.53
N ILE A 60 -4.19 3.84 14.00
CA ILE A 60 -3.05 4.04 13.11
C ILE A 60 -1.71 3.97 13.85
N GLU A 61 -1.68 4.40 15.10
CA GLU A 61 -0.49 4.45 15.94
C GLU A 61 0.14 3.06 16.08
N ASP A 62 -0.68 2.01 16.21
CA ASP A 62 -0.24 0.63 16.35
C ASP A 62 0.42 0.09 15.05
N TYR A 63 -0.05 0.54 13.88
CA TYR A 63 0.62 0.20 12.61
C TYR A 63 2.00 0.85 12.51
N ILE A 64 2.15 2.07 13.01
CA ILE A 64 3.42 2.79 12.97
C ILE A 64 4.43 2.15 13.93
N GLU A 65 3.97 1.80 15.13
CA GLU A 65 4.82 1.29 16.21
C GLU A 65 5.16 -0.20 16.04
N TYR A 66 4.17 -1.06 15.80
CA TYR A 66 4.35 -2.50 15.96
C TYR A 66 4.50 -3.26 14.64
N SER A 67 3.70 -2.93 13.62
CA SER A 67 3.79 -3.65 12.34
C SER A 67 3.28 -2.83 11.15
N PRO A 68 4.17 -2.06 10.49
CA PRO A 68 3.80 -1.27 9.33
C PRO A 68 3.58 -2.11 8.06
N PHE A 69 3.76 -3.43 8.14
CA PHE A 69 3.64 -4.33 6.99
C PHE A 69 2.44 -5.29 7.06
N PHE A 70 1.65 -5.27 8.14
CA PHE A 70 0.38 -5.99 8.16
C PHE A 70 -0.55 -5.41 7.10
N GLY A 71 -0.87 -6.22 6.09
CA GLY A 71 -1.78 -5.88 4.99
C GLY A 71 -1.27 -4.82 3.99
N ALA A 72 -0.04 -4.30 4.15
CA ALA A 72 0.47 -3.16 3.37
C ALA A 72 0.99 -3.54 1.98
N ILE A 73 0.94 -2.60 1.04
CA ILE A 73 1.67 -2.69 -0.22
C ILE A 73 3.15 -2.38 0.02
N VAL A 74 4.02 -3.26 -0.44
CA VAL A 74 5.47 -3.12 -0.34
C VAL A 74 6.05 -2.63 -1.67
N GLY A 75 6.94 -1.64 -1.62
CA GLY A 75 7.72 -1.22 -2.77
C GLY A 75 8.72 -0.09 -2.44
N ARG A 76 9.62 0.27 -3.36
CA ARG A 76 9.64 -0.10 -4.79
C ARG A 76 10.02 -1.55 -5.09
N VAL A 77 10.91 -2.15 -4.31
CA VAL A 77 11.28 -3.57 -4.44
C VAL A 77 10.90 -4.30 -3.17
N ALA A 78 10.08 -5.35 -3.32
CA ALA A 78 9.74 -6.21 -2.20
C ALA A 78 10.92 -7.12 -1.84
N ASN A 79 11.05 -7.42 -0.56
CA ASN A 79 12.12 -8.23 0.01
C ASN A 79 13.50 -7.56 -0.13
N ARG A 80 14.58 -8.35 -0.15
CA ARG A 80 15.95 -7.90 0.08
C ARG A 80 16.72 -7.62 -1.22
N ILE A 81 17.50 -6.55 -1.19
CA ILE A 81 18.63 -6.31 -2.09
C ILE A 81 19.91 -6.41 -1.25
N GLY A 82 20.74 -7.39 -1.59
CA GLY A 82 21.98 -7.70 -0.87
C GLY A 82 22.96 -6.53 -0.89
N GLY A 83 23.54 -6.21 0.27
CA GLY A 83 24.51 -5.11 0.40
C GLY A 83 23.92 -3.71 0.18
N ALA A 84 22.59 -3.61 0.03
CA ALA A 84 21.85 -2.39 -0.29
C ALA A 84 22.41 -1.67 -1.53
N LYS A 85 22.69 -2.43 -2.59
CA LYS A 85 23.14 -1.86 -3.85
C LYS A 85 22.80 -2.74 -5.04
N PHE A 86 22.72 -2.13 -6.22
CA PHE A 86 22.59 -2.84 -7.48
C PHE A 86 23.22 -2.05 -8.62
N VAL A 87 23.44 -2.69 -9.76
CA VAL A 87 23.90 -2.04 -10.99
C VAL A 87 22.78 -2.06 -12.01
N LEU A 88 22.49 -0.90 -12.61
CA LEU A 88 21.54 -0.76 -13.70
C LEU A 88 22.19 0.06 -14.80
N GLU A 89 22.21 -0.46 -16.03
CA GLU A 89 22.82 0.20 -17.19
C GLU A 89 24.28 0.64 -16.94
N GLY A 90 25.05 -0.18 -16.23
CA GLY A 90 26.46 0.08 -15.91
C GLY A 90 26.70 1.08 -14.78
N LYS A 91 25.65 1.70 -14.21
CA LYS A 91 25.76 2.60 -13.06
C LYS A 91 25.41 1.86 -11.77
N GLU A 92 26.25 2.00 -10.74
CA GLU A 92 25.96 1.51 -9.39
C GLU A 92 25.01 2.47 -8.68
N TYR A 93 23.98 1.90 -8.03
CA TYR A 93 23.05 2.61 -7.18
C TYR A 93 23.17 2.07 -5.76
N LEU A 94 23.39 2.98 -4.82
CA LEU A 94 23.40 2.70 -3.39
C LEU A 94 22.02 2.98 -2.83
N LEU A 95 21.49 2.00 -2.10
CA LEU A 95 20.19 2.06 -1.44
C LEU A 95 20.39 2.22 0.06
N ASP A 96 19.33 2.65 0.73
CA ASP A 96 19.38 2.80 2.18
C ASP A 96 19.42 1.42 2.86
N LYS A 97 20.41 1.20 3.73
CA LYS A 97 20.52 -0.01 4.56
C LYS A 97 19.57 0.08 5.72
N ASN A 98 18.43 -0.60 5.65
CA ASN A 98 17.40 -0.60 6.69
C ASN A 98 17.29 -1.96 7.41
N GLU A 99 18.06 -2.97 6.99
CA GLU A 99 18.16 -4.25 7.69
C GLU A 99 19.61 -4.75 7.62
N GLY A 100 20.39 -4.45 8.67
CA GLY A 100 21.82 -4.79 8.70
C GLY A 100 22.56 -4.17 7.50
N LEU A 101 23.15 -5.02 6.66
CA LEU A 101 23.84 -4.59 5.43
C LEU A 101 22.92 -4.56 4.19
N ASN A 102 21.66 -4.99 4.32
CA ASN A 102 20.74 -5.16 3.22
C ASN A 102 19.72 -4.02 3.15
N HIS A 103 19.11 -3.91 1.97
CA HIS A 103 17.94 -3.07 1.75
C HIS A 103 16.70 -3.96 1.67
N LEU A 104 15.74 -3.77 2.56
CA LEU A 104 14.54 -4.58 2.71
C LEU A 104 13.29 -3.76 2.38
N HIS A 105 12.38 -4.35 1.60
CA HIS A 105 11.01 -3.86 1.39
C HIS A 105 10.94 -2.42 0.87
N GLY A 106 11.91 -2.00 0.07
CA GLY A 106 11.92 -0.65 -0.50
C GLY A 106 12.44 0.43 0.44
N GLY A 107 12.99 0.07 1.60
CA GLY A 107 13.75 0.98 2.46
C GLY A 107 12.93 1.64 3.57
N ARG A 108 13.52 2.69 4.18
CA ARG A 108 12.87 3.45 5.26
C ARG A 108 11.62 4.20 4.80
N THR A 109 11.59 4.67 3.57
CA THR A 109 10.46 5.41 2.96
C THR A 109 9.65 4.52 2.01
N THR A 110 9.48 3.24 2.38
CA THR A 110 8.68 2.27 1.63
C THR A 110 7.23 2.70 1.44
N PHE A 111 6.60 2.21 0.38
CA PHE A 111 5.19 2.43 0.08
C PHE A 111 4.25 2.05 1.23
N GLY A 112 4.61 1.03 2.01
CA GLY A 112 3.81 0.55 3.14
C GLY A 112 3.76 1.52 4.32
N LYS A 113 4.64 2.53 4.34
CA LYS A 113 4.77 3.51 5.45
C LYS A 113 4.35 4.92 5.06
N ARG A 114 3.61 5.06 3.97
CA ARG A 114 3.27 6.35 3.35
C ARG A 114 1.77 6.47 3.10
N LEU A 115 1.29 7.69 3.05
CA LEU A 115 -0.08 7.99 2.63
C LEU A 115 -0.20 7.89 1.11
N TRP A 116 -1.28 7.26 0.68
CA TRP A 116 -1.70 7.17 -0.70
C TRP A 116 -2.93 8.06 -0.93
N LYS A 117 -3.13 8.50 -2.17
CA LYS A 117 -4.34 9.22 -2.56
C LYS A 117 -5.40 8.26 -3.08
N MET A 118 -6.53 8.16 -2.38
CA MET A 118 -7.74 7.49 -2.90
C MET A 118 -8.40 8.36 -3.99
N THR A 119 -8.77 7.79 -5.13
CA THR A 119 -9.27 8.58 -6.29
C THR A 119 -10.51 8.02 -6.98
N GLN A 120 -10.67 6.70 -7.05
CA GLN A 120 -11.82 6.05 -7.69
C GLN A 120 -12.45 5.09 -6.70
N ILE A 121 -13.46 5.56 -5.97
CA ILE A 121 -14.12 4.79 -4.91
C ILE A 121 -15.53 4.43 -5.35
N SER A 122 -15.87 3.16 -5.19
CA SER A 122 -17.20 2.60 -5.42
C SER A 122 -17.52 1.63 -4.27
N GLU A 123 -18.72 1.05 -4.29
CA GLU A 123 -19.15 0.13 -3.24
C GLU A 123 -18.23 -1.09 -3.08
N ASN A 124 -17.59 -1.56 -4.15
CA ASN A 124 -16.78 -2.77 -4.15
C ASN A 124 -15.38 -2.58 -4.76
N SER A 125 -14.95 -1.35 -5.03
CA SER A 125 -13.61 -1.08 -5.57
C SER A 125 -13.03 0.24 -5.09
N VAL A 126 -11.72 0.28 -4.87
CA VAL A 126 -10.96 1.52 -4.62
C VAL A 126 -9.63 1.54 -5.39
N GLN A 127 -9.33 2.66 -6.06
CA GLN A 127 -7.99 2.96 -6.57
C GLN A 127 -7.24 3.92 -5.65
N LEU A 128 -6.02 3.53 -5.27
CA LEU A 128 -5.05 4.34 -4.55
C LEU A 128 -3.84 4.64 -5.45
N ASN A 129 -3.27 5.84 -5.30
CA ASN A 129 -2.09 6.27 -6.05
C ASN A 129 -1.03 6.86 -5.12
N ILE A 130 0.24 6.65 -5.45
CA ILE A 130 1.37 7.30 -4.79
C ILE A 130 2.42 7.68 -5.83
N PHE A 131 3.09 8.80 -5.58
CA PHE A 131 4.25 9.21 -6.36
C PHE A 131 5.51 8.94 -5.55
N SER A 132 6.50 8.31 -6.18
CA SER A 132 7.84 8.16 -5.62
C SER A 132 8.82 8.92 -6.49
N SER A 133 9.48 9.91 -5.90
CA SER A 133 10.45 10.75 -6.60
C SER A 133 11.73 9.98 -6.86
N GLU A 134 12.50 10.42 -7.83
CA GLU A 134 13.88 9.97 -7.97
C GLU A 134 14.65 10.07 -6.64
N GLU A 135 15.55 9.12 -6.43
CA GLU A 135 16.43 9.00 -5.27
C GLU A 135 15.74 8.68 -3.93
N GLU A 136 14.41 8.55 -3.91
CA GLU A 136 13.72 8.04 -2.74
C GLU A 136 14.22 6.63 -2.43
N SER A 137 14.78 6.44 -1.23
CA SER A 137 15.48 5.21 -0.83
C SER A 137 16.67 4.79 -1.71
N GLY A 138 17.19 5.72 -2.52
CA GLY A 138 18.33 5.52 -3.44
C GLY A 138 17.95 4.98 -4.83
N TYR A 139 16.65 4.83 -5.12
CA TYR A 139 16.21 4.31 -6.41
C TYR A 139 16.27 5.36 -7.53
N PRO A 140 16.72 5.02 -8.75
CA PRO A 140 16.67 5.94 -9.87
C PRO A 140 15.24 6.21 -10.36
N GLY A 141 15.02 7.45 -10.81
CA GLY A 141 13.87 7.85 -11.60
C GLY A 141 12.55 8.01 -10.83
N ASN A 142 11.65 8.74 -11.46
CA ASN A 142 10.32 9.03 -10.94
C ASN A 142 9.35 7.88 -11.26
N LEU A 143 8.54 7.47 -10.28
CA LEU A 143 7.58 6.38 -10.40
C LEU A 143 6.21 6.81 -9.89
N ASN A 144 5.20 6.78 -10.78
CA ASN A 144 3.80 6.86 -10.37
C ASN A 144 3.27 5.45 -10.19
N VAL A 145 2.77 5.13 -9.00
CA VAL A 145 2.24 3.80 -8.68
C VAL A 145 0.75 3.92 -8.41
N LYS A 146 -0.01 2.97 -8.93
CA LYS A 146 -1.40 2.76 -8.54
C LYS A 146 -1.61 1.33 -8.05
N VAL A 147 -2.54 1.18 -7.12
CA VAL A 147 -3.11 -0.11 -6.73
C VAL A 147 -4.63 0.00 -6.77
N ILE A 148 -5.27 -1.02 -7.33
CA ILE A 148 -6.72 -1.15 -7.40
C ILE A 148 -7.09 -2.40 -6.61
N TYR A 149 -7.95 -2.22 -5.61
CA TYR A 149 -8.61 -3.30 -4.90
C TYR A 149 -10.03 -3.40 -5.42
N LYS A 150 -10.44 -4.57 -5.90
CA LYS A 150 -11.79 -4.83 -6.39
C LYS A 150 -12.32 -6.12 -5.79
N LEU A 151 -13.45 -6.03 -5.12
CA LEU A 151 -14.12 -7.14 -4.46
C LEU A 151 -15.28 -7.62 -5.34
N VAL A 152 -15.20 -8.86 -5.82
CA VAL A 152 -16.23 -9.52 -6.63
C VAL A 152 -16.66 -10.78 -5.89
N ASP A 153 -17.87 -10.78 -5.35
CA ASP A 153 -18.39 -11.83 -4.46
C ASP A 153 -17.44 -12.10 -3.28
N ASN A 154 -16.67 -13.19 -3.33
CA ASN A 154 -15.70 -13.57 -2.30
C ASN A 154 -14.24 -13.42 -2.78
N LEU A 155 -14.01 -12.91 -3.99
CA LEU A 155 -12.70 -12.70 -4.58
C LEU A 155 -12.27 -11.24 -4.44
N LEU A 156 -11.12 -11.01 -3.79
CA LEU A 156 -10.43 -9.74 -3.86
C LEU A 156 -9.38 -9.78 -4.98
N GLU A 157 -9.59 -8.98 -6.02
CA GLU A 157 -8.61 -8.71 -7.06
C GLU A 157 -7.74 -7.53 -6.64
N ILE A 158 -6.42 -7.69 -6.71
CA ILE A 158 -5.44 -6.64 -6.44
C ILE A 158 -4.61 -6.43 -7.70
N VAL A 159 -4.76 -5.27 -8.34
CA VAL A 159 -3.99 -4.91 -9.53
C VAL A 159 -3.09 -3.73 -9.20
N SER A 160 -1.78 -3.95 -9.27
CA SER A 160 -0.78 -2.89 -9.09
C SER A 160 -0.05 -2.61 -10.40
N GLY A 161 0.34 -1.35 -10.58
CA GLY A 161 1.09 -0.94 -11.75
C GLY A 161 1.88 0.33 -11.50
N GLY A 162 3.06 0.41 -12.11
CA GLY A 162 3.94 1.57 -12.05
C GLY A 162 4.16 2.14 -13.45
N ILE A 163 4.04 3.46 -13.61
CA ILE A 163 4.44 4.18 -14.82
C ILE A 163 5.66 5.03 -14.47
N LYS A 164 6.81 4.69 -15.06
CA LYS A 164 8.00 5.52 -14.99
C LYS A 164 7.76 6.79 -15.80
N ARG A 165 7.98 7.96 -15.22
CA ARG A 165 8.14 9.19 -16.01
C ARG A 165 9.60 9.29 -16.39
N GLY A 166 9.93 9.04 -17.65
CA GLY A 166 11.20 9.43 -18.22
C GLY A 166 11.06 10.79 -18.91
N ASN A 167 11.96 11.73 -18.61
CA ASN A 167 12.48 12.58 -19.68
C ASN A 167 13.43 11.69 -20.49
N PHE A 168 12.88 10.83 -21.34
CA PHE A 168 13.65 10.37 -22.49
C PHE A 168 13.48 11.44 -23.54
N GLY A 169 14.38 12.44 -23.49
CA GLY A 169 14.63 13.28 -24.64
C GLY A 169 15.07 12.38 -25.77
N ILE A 170 14.13 12.11 -26.68
CA ILE A 170 14.46 11.65 -28.01
C ILE A 170 15.00 12.90 -28.70
N ASN A 171 16.32 12.98 -28.84
CA ASN A 171 16.92 13.68 -29.97
C ASN A 171 16.88 12.72 -31.16
#